data_AF-A0A958Q045-F1
#
_entry.id   AF-A0A958Q045-F1
#
_cell.length_a   1.000
_cell.length_b   1.000
_cell.length_c   1.000
_cell.angle_alpha   90.00
_cell.angle_beta   90.00
_cell.angle_gamma   90.00
#
_symmetry.space_group_name_H-M   'P 1'
#
loop_
_entity.id
_entity.type
_entity.pdbx_description
1 polymer ?
#
loop_
_entity_poly.entity_id
_entity_poly.type
_entity_poly.pdbx_seq_one_letter_code
_entity_poly.pdbx_strand_id
1 'polypeptide(L)'
;MTLALMPQSQSEESQKKINRDSMVLRSELRAWWVLKVMKPIEDFLIRKKVSPNQITMMALLCSLIAAQLLSQGRFLFAGWMILLTGSLDILDGRVARATKETSAKGEFLDSVMDRVQDLFLFAGLAIYYRFEIWILFWVLIALTA
;
A
#
# COMPACT_ATOMS: atom_id res chain seq x y z
N MET A 1 25.99 46.55 -22.71
CA MET A 1 25.07 47.14 -21.72
C MET A 1 23.63 46.83 -22.14
N THR A 2 23.26 45.54 -22.15
CA THR A 2 21.94 45.07 -22.64
C THR A 2 21.62 43.69 -22.06
N LEU A 3 21.68 43.56 -20.73
CA LEU A 3 21.48 42.27 -20.07
C LEU A 3 20.81 42.46 -18.71
N ALA A 4 19.61 43.04 -18.70
CA ALA A 4 18.67 43.00 -17.58
C ALA A 4 17.43 43.79 -17.98
N LEU A 5 16.37 43.14 -18.44
CA LEU A 5 14.96 43.51 -18.26
C LEU A 5 14.10 42.46 -19.02
N MET A 6 14.34 41.18 -18.76
CA MET A 6 13.36 40.15 -19.15
C MET A 6 12.22 40.24 -18.12
N PRO A 7 10.96 40.47 -18.54
CA PRO A 7 9.86 40.77 -17.62
C PRO A 7 9.50 39.56 -16.77
N GLN A 8 9.60 39.68 -15.44
CA GLN A 8 9.29 38.63 -14.46
C GLN A 8 7.87 38.05 -14.61
N SER A 9 6.93 38.80 -15.17
CA SER A 9 5.56 38.35 -15.42
C SER A 9 5.46 37.20 -16.42
N GLN A 10 6.32 37.16 -17.46
CA GLN A 10 6.28 36.10 -18.47
C GLN A 10 6.88 34.78 -17.96
N SER A 11 7.87 34.84 -17.05
CA SER A 11 8.43 33.66 -16.40
C SER A 11 7.46 33.02 -15.40
N GLU A 12 6.71 33.82 -14.64
CA GLU A 12 5.73 33.33 -13.67
C GLU A 12 4.50 32.71 -14.34
N GLU A 13 4.01 33.29 -15.44
CA GLU A 13 2.85 32.78 -16.17
C GLU A 13 3.16 31.45 -16.88
N SER A 14 4.36 31.32 -17.44
CA SER A 14 4.86 30.06 -17.99
C SER A 14 5.01 28.98 -16.91
N GLN A 15 5.55 29.32 -15.74
CA GLN A 15 5.66 28.38 -14.61
C GLN A 15 4.30 27.97 -14.06
N LYS A 16 3.33 28.89 -13.97
CA LYS A 16 1.96 28.60 -13.52
C LYS A 16 1.23 27.66 -14.48
N LYS A 17 1.44 27.84 -15.79
CA LYS A 17 0.87 26.97 -16.84
C LYS A 17 1.48 25.57 -16.79
N ILE A 18 2.82 25.46 -16.69
CA ILE A 18 3.52 24.18 -16.54
C ILE A 18 3.06 23.44 -15.29
N ASN A 19 2.93 24.14 -14.15
CA ASN A 19 2.51 23.52 -12.90
C ASN A 19 1.07 23.02 -12.97
N ARG A 20 0.16 23.81 -13.56
CA ARG A 20 -1.24 23.44 -13.78
C ARG A 20 -1.38 22.24 -14.71
N ASP A 21 -0.67 22.24 -15.83
CA ASP A 21 -0.71 21.14 -16.80
C ASP A 21 -0.10 19.86 -16.22
N SER A 22 0.96 19.97 -15.41
CA SER A 22 1.53 18.83 -14.68
C SER A 22 0.58 18.26 -13.63
N MET A 23 -0.26 19.10 -13.01
CA MET A 23 -1.25 18.69 -12.02
C MET A 23 -2.43 17.96 -12.70
N VAL A 24 -2.88 18.45 -13.86
CA VAL A 24 -3.92 17.82 -14.69
C VAL A 24 -3.43 16.50 -15.31
N LEU A 25 -2.19 16.44 -15.83
CA LEU A 25 -1.61 15.21 -16.36
C LEU A 25 -1.54 14.09 -15.30
N ARG A 26 -1.22 14.44 -14.05
CA ARG A 26 -1.18 13.47 -12.94
C ARG A 26 -2.56 12.96 -12.55
N SER A 27 -3.60 13.79 -12.60
CA SER A 27 -4.97 13.36 -12.29
C SER A 27 -5.54 12.46 -13.39
N GLU A 28 -5.31 12.79 -14.66
CA GLU A 28 -5.77 11.98 -15.79
C GLU A 28 -5.02 10.65 -15.89
N LEU A 29 -3.70 10.63 -15.68
CA LEU A 29 -2.94 9.38 -15.62
C LEU A 29 -3.40 8.48 -14.48
N ARG A 30 -3.61 9.04 -13.27
CA ARG A 30 -4.13 8.26 -12.13
C ARG A 30 -5.49 7.67 -12.45
N ALA A 31 -6.40 8.47 -12.99
CA ALA A 31 -7.74 8.02 -13.37
C ALA A 31 -7.66 6.88 -14.39
N TRP A 32 -6.82 7.03 -15.42
CA TRP A 32 -6.61 5.98 -16.43
C TRP A 32 -6.04 4.70 -15.82
N TRP A 33 -5.02 4.80 -14.97
CA TRP A 33 -4.38 3.64 -14.33
C TRP A 33 -5.36 2.87 -13.44
N VAL A 34 -6.11 3.61 -12.61
CA VAL A 34 -7.14 3.05 -11.72
C VAL A 34 -8.25 2.37 -12.52
N LEU A 35 -8.76 3.04 -13.57
CA LEU A 35 -9.87 2.52 -14.36
C LEU A 35 -9.49 1.34 -15.26
N LYS A 36 -8.23 1.24 -15.68
CA LYS A 36 -7.80 0.21 -16.63
C LYS A 36 -7.22 -1.03 -15.96
N VAL A 37 -6.56 -0.88 -14.81
CA VAL A 37 -5.91 -1.99 -14.10
C VAL A 37 -6.71 -2.43 -12.87
N MET A 38 -7.15 -1.51 -12.02
CA MET A 38 -7.81 -1.86 -10.76
C MET A 38 -9.28 -2.25 -10.96
N LYS A 39 -10.01 -1.50 -11.79
CA LYS A 39 -11.45 -1.73 -12.05
C LYS A 39 -11.82 -3.14 -12.53
N PRO A 40 -11.12 -3.79 -13.49
CA PRO A 40 -11.49 -5.15 -13.91
C PRO A 40 -11.31 -6.18 -12.79
N ILE A 41 -10.31 -5.99 -11.90
CA ILE A 41 -10.09 -6.86 -10.74
C ILE A 41 -11.20 -6.63 -9.70
N GLU A 42 -11.53 -5.38 -9.43
CA GLU A 42 -12.63 -4.95 -8.56
C GLU A 42 -13.98 -5.52 -9.04
N ASP A 43 -14.32 -5.33 -10.32
CA ASP A 43 -15.55 -5.85 -10.92
C ASP A 43 -15.60 -7.38 -10.89
N PHE A 44 -14.47 -8.07 -11.07
CA PHE A 44 -14.40 -9.52 -10.97
C PHE A 44 -14.69 -10.01 -9.55
N LEU A 45 -14.10 -9.38 -8.53
CA LEU A 45 -14.33 -9.69 -7.11
C LEU A 45 -15.78 -9.42 -6.71
N ILE A 46 -16.35 -8.29 -7.14
CA ILE A 46 -17.76 -7.94 -6.90
C ILE A 46 -18.70 -8.95 -7.56
N ARG A 47 -18.43 -9.36 -8.82
CA ARG A 47 -19.22 -10.41 -9.51
C ARG A 47 -19.19 -11.74 -8.78
N LYS A 48 -18.06 -12.07 -8.15
CA LYS A 48 -17.89 -13.27 -7.32
C LYS A 48 -18.52 -13.13 -5.93
N LYS A 49 -19.11 -11.98 -5.60
CA LYS A 49 -19.69 -11.66 -4.27
C LYS A 49 -18.70 -11.89 -3.13
N VAL A 50 -17.41 -11.64 -3.38
CA VAL A 50 -16.39 -11.71 -2.35
C VAL A 50 -16.57 -10.49 -1.43
N SER A 51 -16.71 -10.71 -0.14
CA SER A 51 -16.81 -9.61 0.82
C SER A 51 -15.44 -8.98 1.08
N PRO A 52 -15.36 -7.68 1.40
CA PRO A 52 -14.10 -7.02 1.76
C PRO A 52 -13.35 -7.80 2.85
N ASN A 53 -14.06 -8.24 3.90
CA ASN A 53 -13.48 -9.04 4.99
C ASN A 53 -12.81 -10.35 4.54
N GLN A 54 -13.28 -10.97 3.46
CA GLN A 54 -12.63 -12.18 2.91
C GLN A 54 -11.30 -11.85 2.26
N ILE A 55 -11.19 -10.67 1.63
CA ILE A 55 -9.95 -10.19 1.02
C ILE A 55 -8.95 -9.83 2.12
N THR A 56 -9.39 -9.13 3.18
CA THR A 56 -8.57 -8.84 4.37
C THR A 56 -8.05 -10.13 5.03
N MET A 57 -8.90 -11.15 5.15
CA MET A 57 -8.49 -12.46 5.69
C MET A 57 -7.45 -13.15 4.80
N MET A 58 -7.57 -13.02 3.47
CA MET A 58 -6.58 -13.54 2.54
C MET A 58 -5.23 -12.79 2.70
N ALA A 59 -5.26 -11.47 2.86
CA ALA A 59 -4.08 -10.65 3.11
C ALA A 59 -3.37 -11.09 4.40
N LEU A 60 -4.13 -11.36 5.46
CA LEU A 60 -3.65 -11.89 6.73
C LEU A 60 -3.00 -13.28 6.58
N LEU A 61 -3.57 -14.16 5.77
CA LEU A 61 -2.95 -15.47 5.48
C LEU A 61 -1.64 -15.29 4.69
N CYS A 62 -1.61 -14.38 3.73
CA CYS A 62 -0.39 -14.05 2.98
C CYS A 62 0.71 -13.49 3.90
N SER A 63 0.38 -12.64 4.87
CA SER A 63 1.37 -12.10 5.82
C SER A 63 1.91 -13.18 6.76
N LEU A 64 1.07 -14.14 7.18
CA LEU A 64 1.51 -15.30 7.95
C LEU A 64 2.48 -16.19 7.15
N ILE A 65 2.20 -16.42 5.86
CA ILE A 65 3.11 -17.16 4.98
C ILE A 65 4.40 -16.37 4.78
N ALA A 66 4.34 -15.05 4.60
CA ALA A 66 5.51 -14.19 4.51
C ALA A 66 6.38 -14.27 5.78
N ALA A 67 5.77 -14.22 6.96
CA ALA A 67 6.45 -14.38 8.25
C ALA A 67 7.20 -15.72 8.35
N GLN A 68 6.56 -16.81 7.90
CA GLN A 68 7.19 -18.13 7.87
C GLN A 68 8.34 -18.21 6.86
N LEU A 69 8.26 -17.49 5.74
CA LEU A 69 9.37 -17.41 4.78
C LEU A 69 10.52 -16.54 5.31
N LEU A 70 10.22 -15.45 6.02
CA LEU A 70 11.21 -14.62 6.70
C LEU A 70 11.97 -15.41 7.76
N SER A 71 11.27 -16.20 8.58
CA SER A 71 11.90 -17.03 9.63
C SER A 71 12.88 -18.06 9.07
N GLN A 72 12.70 -18.47 7.79
CA GLN A 72 13.58 -19.39 7.06
C GLN A 72 14.68 -18.68 6.25
N GLY A 73 14.74 -17.34 6.27
CA GLY A 73 15.67 -16.55 5.47
C GLY A 73 15.35 -16.48 3.97
N ARG A 74 14.14 -16.87 3.56
CA ARG A 74 13.69 -16.84 2.15
C ARG A 74 13.16 -15.45 1.77
N PHE A 75 14.01 -14.43 1.91
CA PHE A 75 13.63 -13.02 1.79
C PHE A 75 12.99 -12.65 0.46
N LEU A 76 13.45 -13.22 -0.66
CA LEU A 76 12.89 -12.92 -1.98
C LEU A 76 11.41 -13.34 -2.08
N PHE A 77 11.09 -14.56 -1.63
CA PHE A 77 9.72 -15.07 -1.63
C PHE A 77 8.85 -14.37 -0.59
N ALA A 78 9.42 -14.06 0.59
CA ALA A 78 8.75 -13.25 1.60
C ALA A 78 8.39 -11.87 1.05
N GLY A 79 9.30 -11.20 0.34
CA GLY A 79 9.06 -9.90 -0.29
C GLY A 79 7.89 -9.95 -1.29
N TRP A 80 7.82 -10.98 -2.13
CA TRP A 80 6.67 -11.19 -3.01
C TRP A 80 5.36 -11.36 -2.26
N MET A 81 5.36 -12.11 -1.15
CA MET A 81 4.16 -12.28 -0.33
C MET A 81 3.74 -10.99 0.37
N ILE A 82 4.68 -10.19 0.85
CA ILE A 82 4.40 -8.87 1.45
C ILE A 82 3.78 -7.92 0.42
N LEU A 83 4.32 -7.89 -0.81
CA LEU A 83 3.74 -7.12 -1.90
C LEU A 83 2.32 -7.59 -2.23
N LEU A 84 2.06 -8.89 -2.19
CA LEU A 84 0.74 -9.45 -2.40
C LEU A 84 -0.23 -9.05 -1.27
N THR A 85 0.19 -9.14 -0.01
CA THR A 85 -0.59 -8.68 1.16
C THR A 85 -1.01 -7.22 1.00
N GLY A 86 -0.07 -6.30 0.75
CA GLY A 86 -0.41 -4.88 0.55
C GLY A 86 -1.25 -4.60 -0.69
N SER A 87 -1.16 -5.44 -1.72
CA SER A 87 -2.03 -5.34 -2.90
C SER A 87 -3.47 -5.76 -2.58
N LEU A 88 -3.66 -6.77 -1.74
CA LEU A 88 -4.98 -7.25 -1.31
C LEU A 88 -5.68 -6.23 -0.42
N ASP A 89 -4.93 -5.56 0.46
CA ASP A 89 -5.42 -4.48 1.32
C ASP A 89 -5.92 -3.26 0.49
N ILE A 90 -5.16 -2.84 -0.52
CA ILE A 90 -5.64 -1.80 -1.43
C ILE A 90 -6.92 -2.24 -2.17
N LEU A 91 -7.05 -3.52 -2.49
CA LEU A 91 -8.22 -4.06 -3.18
C LEU A 91 -9.44 -4.14 -2.26
N ASP A 92 -9.31 -4.55 -0.99
CA ASP A 92 -10.45 -4.69 -0.09
C ASP A 92 -11.13 -3.34 0.21
N GLY A 93 -10.35 -2.28 0.42
CA GLY A 93 -10.85 -0.94 0.66
C GLY A 93 -11.51 -0.36 -0.59
N ARG A 94 -11.05 -0.75 -1.79
CA ARG A 94 -11.72 -0.39 -3.06
C ARG A 94 -13.05 -1.13 -3.21
N VAL A 95 -13.05 -2.45 -2.98
CA VAL A 95 -14.27 -3.27 -3.06
C VAL A 95 -15.30 -2.77 -2.05
N ALA A 96 -14.92 -2.45 -0.81
CA ALA A 96 -15.80 -1.90 0.22
C ALA A 96 -16.45 -0.58 -0.21
N ARG A 97 -15.68 0.34 -0.83
CA ARG A 97 -16.20 1.60 -1.38
C ARG A 97 -17.15 1.37 -2.55
N ALA A 98 -16.84 0.43 -3.42
CA ALA A 98 -17.64 0.12 -4.60
C ALA A 98 -18.97 -0.56 -4.26
N THR A 99 -18.97 -1.46 -3.27
CA THR A 99 -20.17 -2.15 -2.79
C THR A 99 -20.99 -1.33 -1.79
N LYS A 100 -20.50 -0.15 -1.38
CA LYS A 100 -21.07 0.69 -0.31
C LYS A 100 -21.19 -0.05 1.04
N GLU A 101 -20.38 -1.09 1.25
CA GLU A 101 -20.30 -1.81 2.53
C GLU A 101 -19.25 -1.21 3.47
N THR A 102 -18.92 0.07 3.29
CA THR A 102 -18.07 0.81 4.23
C THR A 102 -18.80 0.95 5.56
N SER A 103 -18.25 0.38 6.63
CA SER A 103 -18.77 0.51 7.99
C SER A 103 -17.65 0.92 8.95
N ALA A 104 -17.96 1.70 9.98
CA ALA A 104 -16.99 2.11 10.99
C ALA A 104 -16.36 0.90 11.73
N LYS A 105 -17.11 -0.20 11.85
CA LYS A 105 -16.58 -1.47 12.39
C LYS A 105 -15.58 -2.12 11.44
N GLY A 106 -15.82 -2.05 10.13
CA GLY A 106 -14.92 -2.58 9.10
C GLY A 106 -13.62 -1.78 9.05
N GLU A 107 -13.69 -0.45 9.06
CA GLU A 107 -12.52 0.43 9.09
C GLU A 107 -11.66 0.22 10.34
N PHE A 108 -12.29 0.01 11.51
CA PHE A 108 -11.57 -0.39 12.71
C PHE A 108 -10.92 -1.77 12.55
N LEU A 109 -11.65 -2.76 12.06
CA LEU A 109 -11.12 -4.11 11.86
C LEU A 109 -9.91 -4.12 10.91
N ASP A 110 -9.97 -3.34 9.83
CA ASP A 110 -8.90 -3.14 8.85
C ASP A 110 -7.61 -2.68 9.54
N SER A 111 -7.70 -1.58 10.30
CA SER A 111 -6.56 -1.04 11.05
C SER A 111 -6.01 -1.99 12.12
N VAL A 112 -6.85 -2.85 12.71
CA VAL A 112 -6.40 -3.89 13.66
C VAL A 112 -5.70 -5.01 12.90
N MET A 113 -6.24 -5.44 11.75
CA MET A 113 -5.63 -6.50 10.95
C MET A 113 -4.28 -6.07 10.41
N ASP A 114 -4.10 -4.81 9.97
CA ASP A 114 -2.80 -4.25 9.59
C ASP A 114 -1.76 -4.45 10.69
N ARG A 115 -2.13 -4.13 11.93
CA ARG A 115 -1.23 -4.32 13.08
C ARG A 115 -0.92 -5.79 13.33
N VAL A 116 -1.88 -6.69 13.15
CA VAL A 116 -1.62 -8.14 13.25
C VAL A 116 -0.68 -8.62 12.14
N GLN A 117 -0.83 -8.10 10.90
CA GLN A 117 0.06 -8.43 9.79
C GLN A 117 1.50 -7.96 10.08
N ASP A 118 1.68 -6.73 10.56
CA ASP A 118 2.97 -6.21 10.97
C ASP A 118 3.61 -7.09 12.05
N LEU A 119 2.83 -7.49 13.07
CA LEU A 119 3.29 -8.40 14.12
C LEU A 119 3.80 -9.73 13.54
N PHE A 120 3.11 -10.31 12.55
CA PHE A 120 3.59 -11.54 11.91
C PHE A 120 4.92 -11.31 11.19
N LEU A 121 5.05 -10.25 10.40
CA LEU A 121 6.28 -9.95 9.67
C LEU A 121 7.47 -9.75 10.63
N PHE A 122 7.28 -8.93 11.66
CA PHE A 122 8.32 -8.70 12.67
C PHE A 122 8.62 -9.96 13.48
N ALA A 123 7.63 -10.79 13.82
CA ALA A 123 7.87 -12.08 14.48
C ALA A 123 8.73 -13.01 13.62
N GLY A 124 8.46 -13.09 12.30
CA GLY A 124 9.27 -13.86 11.36
C GLY A 124 10.73 -13.38 11.32
N LEU A 125 10.93 -12.07 11.25
CA LEU A 125 12.25 -11.42 11.33
C LEU A 125 12.96 -11.68 12.66
N ALA A 126 12.25 -11.58 13.79
CA ALA A 126 12.79 -11.83 15.13
C ALA A 126 13.26 -13.29 15.27
N ILE A 127 12.49 -14.25 14.74
CA ILE A 127 12.87 -15.67 14.74
C ILE A 127 14.15 -15.89 13.92
N TYR A 128 14.26 -15.25 12.75
CA TYR A 128 15.45 -15.37 11.90
C TYR A 128 16.71 -14.79 12.58
N TYR A 129 16.60 -13.57 13.13
CA TYR A 129 17.70 -12.86 13.79
C TYR A 129 17.83 -13.15 15.30
N ARG A 130 17.26 -14.26 15.79
CA ARG A 130 17.21 -14.59 17.23
C ARG A 130 18.56 -14.67 17.94
N PHE A 131 19.65 -14.87 17.20
CA PHE A 131 21.00 -14.91 17.75
C PHE A 131 21.76 -13.58 17.64
N GLU A 132 21.24 -12.63 16.86
CA GLU A 132 21.86 -11.33 16.62
C GLU A 132 21.20 -10.29 17.53
N ILE A 133 21.68 -10.19 18.78
CA ILE A 133 21.06 -9.39 19.85
C ILE A 133 20.77 -7.94 19.43
N TRP A 134 21.66 -7.35 18.63
CA TRP A 134 21.54 -5.97 18.16
C TRP A 134 20.39 -5.78 17.17
N ILE A 135 20.20 -6.74 16.26
CA ILE A 135 19.11 -6.69 15.28
C ILE A 135 17.78 -7.00 15.97
N LEU A 136 17.78 -7.98 16.87
CA LEU A 136 16.60 -8.32 17.64
C LEU A 136 16.10 -7.14 18.49
N PHE A 137 17.00 -6.37 19.10
CA PHE A 137 16.67 -5.16 19.84
C PHE A 137 15.90 -4.15 18.97
N TRP A 138 16.38 -3.86 17.76
CA TRP A 138 15.70 -2.96 16.83
C TRP A 138 14.35 -3.50 16.36
N VAL A 139 14.25 -4.82 16.10
CA VAL A 139 12.98 -5.46 15.72
C VAL A 139 11.94 -5.36 16.84
N LEU A 140 12.34 -5.53 18.10
CA LEU A 140 11.44 -5.40 19.24
C LEU A 140 10.97 -3.97 19.45
N ILE A 141 11.85 -2.97 19.25
CA ILE A 141 11.44 -1.55 19.26
C ILE A 141 10.43 -1.27 18.15
N ALA A 142 10.69 -1.76 16.94
CA ALA A 142 9.78 -1.56 15.81
C ALA A 142 8.38 -2.13 16.07
N LEU A 143 8.28 -3.20 16.86
CA LEU A 143 7.00 -3.82 17.26
C LEU A 143 6.18 -2.95 18.23
N THR A 144 6.81 -1.97 18.87
CA THR A 144 6.17 -1.04 19.83
C THR A 144 5.80 0.33 19.23
N ALA A 145 6.21 0.61 17.99
CA ALA A 145 5.99 1.87 17.28
C ALA A 145 4.69 1.85 16.44
#